data_AF-A0A6S9WGH6-F1
#
_entry.id   AF-A0A6S9WGH6-F1
#
_cell.length_a   1.000
_cell.length_b   1.000
_cell.length_c   1.000
_cell.angle_alpha   90.00
_cell.angle_beta   90.00
_cell.angle_gamma   90.00
#
_symmetry.space_group_name_H-M   'P 1'
#
loop_
_entity.id
_entity.type
_entity.pdbx_description
1 polymer ?
#
loop_
_entity_poly.entity_id
_entity_poly.type
_entity_poly.pdbx_seq_one_letter_code
_entity_poly.pdbx_strand_id
1 'polypeptide(L)'
;MREIADSVGAYLLNDMAHISGLAAAGACNDPFAHSDVVTSTTHKSLRGPRAGMIFYRKHLQQQIDFAVFPCLQGGPHNNAIAALAVALAEAGTPQFKSYIDAVKSNAKTLASSLLDRGYSIVTGGTDNHLVLWDLRPLKITGSKVEKLCDAVGITLNKNAVHGDVSAAAPGGVRIGTPAMTTRGLTQTDFEQVAAFLHEAVQLALELQAKSGPKLKDFVALLDGEPRVADLNTRVRQFSMQFDMP
;
A
#
# COMPACT_ATOMS: atom_id res chain seq x y z
N MET A 1 2.96 12.67 20.14
CA MET A 1 2.05 13.50 19.31
C MET A 1 1.07 14.30 20.16
N ARG A 2 0.22 13.68 21.00
CA ARG A 2 -0.72 14.42 21.87
C ARG A 2 -0.04 15.48 22.74
N GLU A 3 0.99 15.08 23.49
CA GLU A 3 1.76 16.01 24.33
C GLU A 3 2.30 17.22 23.55
N ILE A 4 2.74 17.01 22.30
CA ILE A 4 3.22 18.09 21.43
C ILE A 4 2.07 18.98 20.98
N ALA A 5 0.91 18.41 20.63
CA ALA A 5 -0.25 19.19 20.24
C ALA A 5 -0.77 20.02 21.42
N ASP A 6 -0.77 19.48 22.64
CA ASP A 6 -1.14 20.22 23.86
C ASP A 6 -0.16 21.37 24.15
N SER A 7 1.14 21.13 24.00
CA SER A 7 2.16 22.15 24.32
C SER A 7 2.11 23.37 23.41
N VAL A 8 1.47 23.26 22.24
CA VAL A 8 1.31 24.36 21.27
C VAL A 8 -0.15 24.77 21.05
N GLY A 9 -1.10 24.20 21.79
CA GLY A 9 -2.53 24.51 21.67
C GLY A 9 -3.17 24.07 20.34
N ALA A 10 -2.67 22.99 19.72
CA ALA A 10 -3.17 22.46 18.45
C ALA A 10 -4.15 21.29 18.64
N TYR A 11 -5.03 21.11 17.65
CA TYR A 11 -5.79 19.87 17.48
C TYR A 11 -4.89 18.75 16.95
N LEU A 12 -5.12 17.53 17.43
CA LEU A 12 -4.49 16.33 16.90
C LEU A 12 -5.45 15.59 15.97
N LEU A 13 -5.12 15.58 14.68
CA LEU A 13 -5.80 14.80 13.65
C LEU A 13 -4.97 13.57 13.29
N ASN A 14 -5.60 12.40 13.25
CA ASN A 14 -5.01 11.17 12.73
C ASN A 14 -5.73 10.74 11.44
N ASP A 15 -5.01 10.70 10.33
CA ASP A 15 -5.53 10.08 9.10
C ASP A 15 -5.12 8.61 9.05
N MET A 16 -6.06 7.73 9.37
CA MET A 16 -5.85 6.29 9.41
C MET A 16 -6.17 5.59 8.09
N ALA A 17 -6.34 6.31 6.97
CA ALA A 17 -6.82 5.77 5.70
C ALA A 17 -6.15 4.46 5.26
N HIS A 18 -4.84 4.36 5.42
CA HIS A 18 -4.06 3.18 5.04
C HIS A 18 -4.24 1.99 6.01
N ILE A 19 -4.47 2.26 7.28
CA ILE A 19 -4.48 1.27 8.37
C ILE A 19 -5.88 1.07 9.00
N SER A 20 -6.94 1.60 8.39
CA SER A 20 -8.28 1.55 8.98
C SER A 20 -8.81 0.13 9.20
N GLY A 21 -8.47 -0.82 8.34
CA GLY A 21 -8.75 -2.24 8.61
C GLY A 21 -7.95 -2.79 9.80
N LEU A 22 -6.68 -2.38 9.94
CA LEU A 22 -5.84 -2.76 11.07
C LEU A 22 -6.39 -2.18 12.38
N ALA A 23 -6.84 -0.92 12.36
CA ALA A 23 -7.47 -0.26 13.50
C ALA A 23 -8.78 -0.96 13.88
N ALA A 24 -9.65 -1.27 12.91
CA ALA A 24 -10.90 -1.98 13.15
C ALA A 24 -10.71 -3.37 13.78
N ALA A 25 -9.63 -4.07 13.39
CA ALA A 25 -9.27 -5.37 13.96
C ALA A 25 -8.48 -5.31 15.28
N GLY A 26 -8.13 -4.11 15.77
CA GLY A 26 -7.28 -3.92 16.95
C GLY A 26 -5.82 -4.35 16.75
N ALA A 27 -5.33 -4.32 15.50
CA ALA A 27 -4.01 -4.81 15.12
C ALA A 27 -2.95 -3.70 14.97
N CYS A 28 -3.26 -2.47 15.37
CA CYS A 28 -2.33 -1.35 15.47
C CYS A 28 -2.65 -0.50 16.72
N ASN A 29 -1.84 0.52 17.00
CA ASN A 29 -2.16 1.49 18.05
C ASN A 29 -3.52 2.13 17.78
N ASP A 30 -4.32 2.31 18.83
CA ASP A 30 -5.66 2.89 18.72
C ASP A 30 -5.58 4.36 18.27
N PRO A 31 -6.06 4.69 17.05
CA PRO A 31 -6.04 6.07 16.56
C PRO A 31 -6.99 6.98 17.34
N PHE A 32 -7.96 6.43 18.08
CA PHE A 32 -8.96 7.18 18.85
C PHE A 32 -8.51 7.51 20.27
N ALA A 33 -7.46 6.87 20.80
CA ALA A 33 -7.06 7.06 22.19
C ALA A 33 -6.68 8.52 22.51
N HIS A 34 -6.02 9.20 21.56
CA HIS A 34 -5.45 10.53 21.80
C HIS A 34 -5.87 11.60 20.80
N SER A 35 -6.52 11.23 19.70
CA SER A 35 -6.88 12.17 18.64
C SER A 35 -8.16 12.94 18.98
N ASP A 36 -8.22 14.17 18.50
CA ASP A 36 -9.43 15.00 18.51
C ASP A 36 -10.33 14.65 17.33
N VAL A 37 -9.70 14.38 16.18
CA VAL A 37 -10.32 13.99 14.92
C VAL A 37 -9.59 12.79 14.34
N VAL A 38 -10.32 11.82 13.81
CA VAL A 38 -9.76 10.71 13.04
C VAL A 38 -10.43 10.68 11.66
N THR A 39 -9.65 10.79 10.60
CA THR A 39 -10.16 10.68 9.23
C THR A 39 -9.76 9.34 8.64
N SER A 40 -10.56 8.84 7.69
CA SER A 40 -10.21 7.62 6.98
C SER A 40 -10.89 7.50 5.63
N THR A 41 -10.19 6.91 4.67
CA THR A 41 -10.84 6.27 3.52
C THR A 41 -11.35 4.88 3.87
N THR A 42 -12.31 4.38 3.09
CA THR A 42 -12.97 3.08 3.38
C THR A 42 -12.55 1.94 2.44
N HIS A 43 -11.76 2.19 1.39
CA HIS A 43 -11.46 1.24 0.31
C HIS A 43 -10.05 0.63 0.34
N LYS A 44 -9.27 0.89 1.39
CA LYS A 44 -7.90 0.37 1.52
C LYS A 44 -7.91 -0.92 2.34
N SER A 45 -7.22 -0.97 3.48
CA SER A 45 -7.22 -2.14 4.36
C SER A 45 -8.61 -2.46 4.94
N LEU A 46 -9.53 -1.49 4.99
CA LEU A 46 -10.92 -1.71 5.40
C LEU A 46 -11.78 -2.46 4.35
N ARG A 47 -11.31 -2.59 3.10
CA ARG A 47 -11.94 -3.38 2.03
C ARG A 47 -13.39 -2.98 1.66
N GLY A 48 -13.79 -1.75 1.94
CA GLY A 48 -15.11 -1.21 1.60
C GLY A 48 -15.17 -0.42 0.28
N PRO A 49 -16.27 0.32 0.03
CA PRO A 49 -16.41 1.15 -1.17
C PRO A 49 -15.48 2.36 -1.13
N ARG A 50 -15.36 3.09 -2.25
CA ARG A 50 -14.65 4.38 -2.28
C ARG A 50 -15.47 5.47 -1.60
N ALA A 51 -15.23 5.69 -0.30
CA ALA A 51 -15.81 6.77 0.49
C ALA A 51 -14.80 7.27 1.56
N GLY A 52 -15.22 8.26 2.34
CA GLY A 52 -14.50 8.80 3.48
C GLY A 52 -15.37 8.85 4.74
N MET A 53 -14.73 8.78 5.91
CA MET A 53 -15.35 8.97 7.23
C MET A 53 -14.54 9.98 8.05
N ILE A 54 -15.24 10.79 8.84
CA ILE A 54 -14.66 11.71 9.80
C ILE A 54 -15.24 11.38 11.17
N PHE A 55 -14.40 10.87 12.06
CA PHE A 55 -14.72 10.66 13.45
C PHE A 55 -14.22 11.86 14.26
N TYR A 56 -14.98 12.26 15.27
CA TYR A 56 -14.66 13.43 16.06
C TYR A 56 -15.07 13.29 17.51
N ARG A 57 -14.36 13.99 18.40
CA ARG A 57 -14.87 14.26 19.74
C ARG A 57 -16.14 15.10 19.63
N LYS A 58 -17.15 14.79 20.45
CA LYS A 58 -18.50 15.37 20.32
C LYS A 58 -18.56 16.90 20.31
N HIS A 59 -17.61 17.57 20.97
CA HIS A 59 -17.56 19.04 20.97
C HIS A 59 -17.24 19.67 19.61
N LEU A 60 -16.74 18.90 18.63
CA LEU A 60 -16.43 19.35 17.26
C LEU A 60 -17.56 19.07 16.26
N GLN A 61 -18.64 18.42 16.68
CA GLN A 61 -19.70 17.93 15.79
C GLN A 61 -20.23 19.01 14.84
N GLN A 62 -20.70 20.14 15.39
CA GLN A 62 -21.34 21.18 14.60
C GLN A 62 -20.40 21.75 13.52
N GLN A 63 -19.12 21.91 13.85
CA GLN A 63 -18.12 22.46 12.94
C GLN A 63 -17.84 21.50 11.77
N ILE A 64 -17.71 20.21 12.07
CA ILE A 64 -17.39 19.19 11.07
C ILE A 64 -18.60 18.90 10.18
N ASP A 65 -19.77 18.69 10.77
CA ASP A 65 -20.99 18.40 10.00
C ASP A 65 -21.31 19.57 9.05
N PHE A 66 -21.19 20.82 9.53
CA PHE A 66 -21.38 22.03 8.71
C PHE A 66 -20.33 22.15 7.59
N ALA A 67 -19.07 21.82 7.89
CA ALA A 67 -18.00 21.83 6.89
C ALA A 67 -18.25 20.83 5.76
N VAL A 68 -18.79 19.64 6.08
CA VAL A 68 -19.23 18.67 5.06
C VAL A 68 -20.41 19.22 4.28
N PHE A 69 -21.50 19.58 4.97
CA PHE A 69 -22.69 20.18 4.37
C PHE A 69 -23.27 21.23 5.33
N PRO A 70 -23.52 22.47 4.87
CA PRO A 70 -23.62 22.89 3.47
C PRO A 70 -22.34 23.52 2.88
N CYS A 71 -21.20 23.50 3.58
CA CYS A 71 -20.03 24.28 3.17
C CYS A 71 -19.31 23.74 1.91
N LEU A 72 -18.99 22.45 1.87
CA LEU A 72 -18.15 21.86 0.81
C LEU A 72 -18.89 20.93 -0.15
N GLN A 73 -19.82 20.12 0.35
CA GLN A 73 -20.54 19.11 -0.44
C GLN A 73 -22.03 19.44 -0.56
N GLY A 74 -22.69 18.78 -1.50
CA GLY A 74 -24.14 18.85 -1.73
C GLY A 74 -24.86 17.58 -1.23
N GLY A 75 -25.64 16.95 -2.11
CA GLY A 75 -26.39 15.73 -1.77
C GLY A 75 -25.47 14.52 -1.48
N PRO A 76 -25.77 13.71 -0.44
CA PRO A 76 -24.96 12.54 -0.11
C PRO A 76 -25.14 11.40 -1.12
N HIS A 77 -24.07 10.64 -1.37
CA HIS A 77 -24.09 9.44 -2.21
C HIS A 77 -24.59 8.21 -1.42
N ASN A 78 -25.91 8.08 -1.28
CA ASN A 78 -26.54 7.04 -0.44
C ASN A 78 -26.19 5.60 -0.84
N ASN A 79 -25.92 5.33 -2.11
CA ASN A 79 -25.42 4.03 -2.57
C ASN A 79 -24.04 3.69 -1.98
N ALA A 80 -23.14 4.67 -1.88
CA ALA A 80 -21.83 4.48 -1.26
C ALA A 80 -21.93 4.34 0.27
N ILE A 81 -22.86 5.07 0.90
CA ILE A 81 -23.16 4.95 2.33
C ILE A 81 -23.71 3.55 2.65
N ALA A 82 -24.63 3.03 1.82
CA ALA A 82 -25.16 1.68 1.99
C ALA A 82 -24.07 0.59 1.83
N ALA A 83 -23.23 0.70 0.80
CA ALA A 83 -22.10 -0.21 0.62
C ALA A 83 -21.07 -0.12 1.77
N LEU A 84 -20.90 1.07 2.35
CA LEU A 84 -20.03 1.26 3.51
C LEU A 84 -20.58 0.56 4.74
N ALA A 85 -21.89 0.61 4.98
CA ALA A 85 -22.52 -0.10 6.09
C ALA A 85 -22.28 -1.62 5.99
N VAL A 86 -22.34 -2.19 4.79
CA VAL A 86 -22.00 -3.61 4.54
C VAL A 86 -20.53 -3.89 4.90
N ALA A 87 -19.60 -3.07 4.39
CA ALA A 87 -18.18 -3.25 4.67
C ALA A 87 -17.83 -3.10 6.16
N LEU A 88 -18.51 -2.20 6.88
CA LEU A 88 -18.34 -2.05 8.33
C LEU A 88 -18.87 -3.26 9.10
N ALA A 89 -19.98 -3.86 8.65
CA ALA A 89 -20.49 -5.10 9.21
C ALA A 89 -19.49 -6.26 9.00
N GLU A 90 -18.91 -6.39 7.80
CA GLU A 90 -17.84 -7.36 7.54
C GLU A 90 -16.61 -7.12 8.42
N ALA A 91 -16.19 -5.86 8.57
CA ALA A 91 -15.03 -5.48 9.37
C ALA A 91 -15.18 -5.84 10.86
N GLY A 92 -16.41 -5.95 11.36
CA GLY A 92 -16.73 -6.38 12.72
C GLY A 92 -16.67 -7.89 12.95
N THR A 93 -16.37 -8.69 11.93
CA THR A 93 -16.37 -10.16 12.04
C THR A 93 -15.03 -10.73 12.54
N PRO A 94 -15.02 -11.89 13.22
CA PRO A 94 -13.78 -12.60 13.55
C PRO A 94 -12.92 -12.95 12.33
N GLN A 95 -13.56 -13.26 11.19
CA GLN A 95 -12.88 -13.58 9.93
C GLN A 95 -12.09 -12.38 9.41
N PHE A 96 -12.63 -11.17 9.54
CA PHE A 96 -11.90 -9.96 9.16
C PHE A 96 -10.66 -9.74 10.03
N LYS A 97 -10.75 -10.03 11.34
CA LYS A 97 -9.57 -10.00 12.21
C LYS A 97 -8.49 -10.99 11.76
N SER A 98 -8.85 -12.24 11.49
CA SER A 98 -7.91 -13.24 10.96
C SER A 98 -7.30 -12.81 9.62
N TYR A 99 -8.09 -12.18 8.74
CA TYR A 99 -7.60 -11.58 7.50
C TYR A 99 -6.52 -10.51 7.76
N ILE A 100 -6.75 -9.61 8.72
CA ILE A 100 -5.78 -8.56 9.06
C ILE A 100 -4.48 -9.15 9.65
N ASP A 101 -4.59 -10.19 10.47
CA ASP A 101 -3.41 -10.91 10.98
C ASP A 101 -2.59 -11.53 9.83
N ALA A 102 -3.26 -12.10 8.83
CA ALA A 102 -2.61 -12.59 7.61
C ALA A 102 -1.96 -11.45 6.81
N VAL A 103 -2.63 -10.30 6.66
CA VAL A 103 -2.09 -9.12 5.95
C VAL A 103 -0.76 -8.68 6.55
N LYS A 104 -0.68 -8.57 7.88
CA LYS A 104 0.54 -8.18 8.59
C LYS A 104 1.63 -9.25 8.47
N SER A 105 1.27 -10.52 8.64
CA SER A 105 2.22 -11.64 8.55
C SER A 105 2.83 -11.75 7.15
N ASN A 106 2.00 -11.60 6.11
CA ASN A 106 2.43 -11.55 4.73
C ASN A 106 3.35 -10.36 4.44
N ALA A 107 3.06 -9.17 5.00
CA ALA A 107 3.91 -8.00 4.82
C ALA A 107 5.30 -8.20 5.47
N LYS A 108 5.35 -8.83 6.64
CA LYS A 108 6.59 -9.20 7.31
C LYS A 108 7.39 -10.23 6.49
N THR A 109 6.73 -11.27 5.99
CA THR A 109 7.39 -12.28 5.13
C THR A 109 7.94 -11.67 3.84
N LEU A 110 7.19 -10.77 3.21
CA LEU A 110 7.69 -10.05 2.03
C LEU A 110 8.92 -9.20 2.38
N ALA A 111 8.88 -8.46 3.49
CA ALA A 111 10.00 -7.65 3.93
C ALA A 111 11.25 -8.50 4.22
N SER A 112 11.11 -9.59 4.99
CA SER A 112 12.23 -10.49 5.30
C SER A 112 12.80 -11.14 4.05
N SER A 113 11.94 -11.64 3.15
CA SER A 113 12.38 -12.28 1.91
C SER A 113 13.17 -11.34 1.00
N LEU A 114 12.85 -10.03 1.01
CA LEU A 114 13.62 -9.03 0.27
C LEU A 114 14.93 -8.67 0.99
N LEU A 115 14.91 -8.56 2.33
CA LEU A 115 16.11 -8.31 3.14
C LEU A 115 17.13 -9.45 3.01
N ASP A 116 16.69 -10.71 3.03
CA ASP A 116 17.53 -11.90 2.87
C ASP A 116 18.23 -11.94 1.51
N ARG A 117 17.69 -11.21 0.53
CA ARG A 117 18.29 -11.03 -0.81
C ARG A 117 19.21 -9.81 -0.90
N GLY A 118 19.51 -9.16 0.22
CA GLY A 118 20.40 -8.01 0.31
C GLY A 118 19.76 -6.68 -0.11
N TYR A 119 18.43 -6.60 -0.18
CA TYR A 119 17.74 -5.36 -0.51
C TYR A 119 17.56 -4.44 0.70
N SER A 120 17.44 -3.13 0.45
CA SER A 120 17.24 -2.14 1.50
C SER A 120 15.77 -1.85 1.70
N ILE A 121 15.24 -2.19 2.86
CA ILE A 121 13.88 -1.83 3.28
C ILE A 121 13.97 -0.65 4.24
N VAL A 122 13.19 0.41 3.99
CA VAL A 122 13.12 1.57 4.89
C VAL A 122 12.67 1.09 6.28
N THR A 123 13.36 1.56 7.31
CA THR A 123 13.27 1.08 8.72
C THR A 123 13.62 -0.39 8.96
N GLY A 124 14.10 -1.13 7.96
CA GLY A 124 14.56 -2.51 8.11
C GLY A 124 13.46 -3.55 8.26
N GLY A 125 12.19 -3.20 7.99
CA GLY A 125 11.06 -4.12 8.18
C GLY A 125 9.70 -3.44 8.04
N THR A 126 8.67 -4.02 8.66
CA THR A 126 7.33 -3.44 8.70
C THR A 126 6.53 -3.92 9.92
N ASP A 127 5.71 -3.03 10.46
CA ASP A 127 4.73 -3.30 11.51
C ASP A 127 3.28 -3.27 11.00
N ASN A 128 3.07 -2.99 9.71
CA ASN A 128 1.76 -2.83 9.10
C ASN A 128 1.63 -3.66 7.81
N HIS A 129 0.83 -3.19 6.86
CA HIS A 129 0.44 -3.89 5.63
C HIS A 129 1.32 -3.57 4.41
N LEU A 130 2.36 -2.75 4.56
CA LEU A 130 3.20 -2.34 3.43
C LEU A 130 4.69 -2.43 3.73
N VAL A 131 5.47 -2.49 2.66
CA VAL A 131 6.93 -2.40 2.63
C VAL A 131 7.32 -1.23 1.74
N LEU A 132 8.26 -0.41 2.21
CA LEU A 132 8.88 0.64 1.41
C LEU A 132 10.32 0.23 1.08
N TRP A 133 10.57 -0.06 -0.19
CA TRP A 133 11.84 -0.58 -0.68
C TRP A 133 12.67 0.54 -1.31
N ASP A 134 13.84 0.80 -0.73
CA ASP A 134 14.84 1.73 -1.25
C ASP A 134 15.72 1.05 -2.31
N LEU A 135 15.62 1.52 -3.55
CA LEU A 135 16.35 0.99 -4.71
C LEU A 135 17.62 1.78 -5.02
N ARG A 136 17.88 2.90 -4.33
CA ARG A 136 19.06 3.74 -4.57
C ARG A 136 20.38 3.02 -4.37
N PRO A 137 20.55 2.08 -3.40
CA PRO A 137 21.78 1.28 -3.30
C PRO A 137 22.07 0.48 -4.58
N LEU A 138 21.04 0.10 -5.33
CA LEU A 138 21.15 -0.61 -6.62
C LEU A 138 21.33 0.34 -7.81
N LYS A 139 21.31 1.66 -7.58
CA LYS A 139 21.42 2.71 -8.61
C LYS A 139 20.36 2.57 -9.71
N ILE A 140 19.15 2.15 -9.35
CA ILE A 140 17.98 2.12 -10.23
C ILE A 140 16.85 2.93 -9.63
N THR A 141 16.09 3.62 -10.48
CA THR A 141 14.95 4.43 -10.03
C THR A 141 13.70 3.57 -9.88
N GLY A 142 12.82 3.96 -8.96
CA GLY A 142 11.52 3.32 -8.78
C GLY A 142 10.68 3.36 -10.06
N SER A 143 10.84 4.39 -10.90
CA SER A 143 10.13 4.47 -12.19
C SER A 143 10.52 3.36 -13.18
N LYS A 144 11.78 2.93 -13.20
CA LYS A 144 12.22 1.82 -14.07
C LYS A 144 11.70 0.48 -13.56
N VAL A 145 11.80 0.26 -12.24
CA VAL A 145 11.28 -0.96 -11.61
C VAL A 145 9.76 -1.06 -11.76
N GLU A 146 9.02 0.02 -11.52
CA GLU A 146 7.57 0.10 -11.75
C GLU A 146 7.21 -0.32 -13.19
N LYS A 147 7.91 0.23 -14.20
CA LYS A 147 7.61 -0.08 -15.61
C LYS A 147 7.92 -1.51 -16.00
N LEU A 148 9.00 -2.08 -15.50
CA LEU A 148 9.30 -3.49 -15.73
C LEU A 148 8.27 -4.38 -15.01
N CYS A 149 7.95 -4.08 -13.75
CA CYS A 149 6.92 -4.81 -13.00
C CYS A 149 5.57 -4.81 -13.73
N ASP A 150 5.12 -3.65 -14.24
CA ASP A 150 3.89 -3.54 -15.03
C ASP A 150 3.95 -4.46 -16.27
N ALA A 151 5.08 -4.49 -16.99
CA ALA A 151 5.27 -5.34 -18.17
C ALA A 151 5.20 -6.84 -17.85
N VAL A 152 5.54 -7.25 -16.62
CA VAL A 152 5.48 -8.65 -16.18
C VAL A 152 4.23 -8.99 -15.36
N GLY A 153 3.22 -8.11 -15.34
CA GLY A 153 1.96 -8.37 -14.65
C GLY A 153 2.01 -8.17 -13.13
N ILE A 154 3.01 -7.43 -12.62
CA ILE A 154 3.14 -7.03 -11.22
C ILE A 154 2.82 -5.54 -11.12
N THR A 155 1.74 -5.18 -10.44
CA THR A 155 1.41 -3.77 -10.21
C THR A 155 1.87 -3.32 -8.83
N LEU A 156 2.75 -2.32 -8.83
CA LEU A 156 3.22 -1.60 -7.63
C LEU A 156 3.34 -0.11 -7.95
N ASN A 157 3.67 0.72 -6.95
CA ASN A 157 3.88 2.14 -7.20
C ASN A 157 5.31 2.57 -6.87
N LYS A 158 5.95 3.33 -7.77
CA LYS A 158 7.14 4.10 -7.43
C LYS A 158 6.80 5.06 -6.28
N ASN A 159 7.72 5.23 -5.35
CA ASN A 159 7.47 5.98 -4.14
C ASN A 159 8.73 6.69 -3.68
N ALA A 160 8.58 7.93 -3.22
CA ALA A 160 9.68 8.67 -2.62
C ALA A 160 10.22 7.92 -1.40
N VAL A 161 11.53 7.99 -1.23
CA VAL A 161 12.27 7.57 -0.04
C VAL A 161 13.02 8.77 0.54
N HIS A 162 13.47 8.67 1.79
CA HIS A 162 14.16 9.78 2.46
C HIS A 162 15.39 10.25 1.67
N GLY A 163 15.42 11.54 1.33
CA GLY A 163 16.50 12.16 0.56
C GLY A 163 16.25 12.24 -0.95
N ASP A 164 15.12 11.75 -1.45
CA ASP A 164 14.74 12.00 -2.84
C ASP A 164 14.47 13.48 -3.09
N VAL A 165 15.03 14.00 -4.18
CA VAL A 165 14.78 15.36 -4.68
C VAL A 165 13.84 15.38 -5.91
N SER A 166 13.61 14.22 -6.53
CA SER A 166 12.79 14.08 -7.74
C SER A 166 11.50 13.33 -7.44
N ALA A 167 10.35 14.01 -7.63
CA ALA A 167 9.05 13.36 -7.57
C ALA A 167 8.77 12.48 -8.81
N ALA A 168 9.35 12.82 -9.97
CA ALA A 168 9.10 12.10 -11.23
C ALA A 168 9.89 10.79 -11.32
N ALA A 169 11.04 10.71 -10.65
CA ALA A 169 11.90 9.55 -10.61
C ALA A 169 12.40 9.29 -9.18
N PRO A 170 11.50 8.87 -8.27
CA PRO A 170 11.87 8.59 -6.90
C PRO A 170 12.75 7.34 -6.80
N GLY A 171 13.48 7.22 -5.69
CA GLY A 171 14.45 6.17 -5.43
C GLY A 171 13.86 4.86 -4.92
N GLY A 172 12.55 4.75 -4.71
CA GLY A 172 11.96 3.53 -4.15
C GLY A 172 10.65 3.09 -4.79
N VAL A 173 10.16 1.95 -4.30
CA VAL A 173 8.84 1.39 -4.62
C VAL A 173 8.12 1.02 -3.33
N ARG A 174 6.79 1.13 -3.33
CA ARG A 174 5.94 0.76 -2.20
C ARG A 174 5.08 -0.43 -2.59
N ILE A 175 5.07 -1.45 -1.74
CA ILE A 175 4.39 -2.72 -1.98
C ILE A 175 3.48 -3.01 -0.79
N GLY A 176 2.22 -3.36 -1.04
CA GLY A 176 1.24 -3.67 -0.01
C GLY A 176 0.67 -5.06 -0.16
N THR A 177 0.32 -5.69 0.95
CA THR A 177 -0.23 -7.05 1.00
C THR A 177 -1.76 -7.20 1.04
N PRO A 178 -2.60 -6.17 1.33
CA PRO A 178 -4.05 -6.37 1.50
C PRO A 178 -4.76 -7.00 0.30
N ALA A 179 -4.45 -6.55 -0.91
CA ALA A 179 -5.16 -6.99 -2.11
C ALA A 179 -4.93 -8.48 -2.41
N MET A 180 -3.67 -8.92 -2.35
CA MET A 180 -3.35 -10.33 -2.60
C MET A 180 -3.74 -11.23 -1.42
N THR A 181 -3.66 -10.73 -0.19
CA THR A 181 -4.16 -11.49 0.97
C THR A 181 -5.67 -11.70 0.90
N THR A 182 -6.43 -10.74 0.38
CA THR A 182 -7.88 -10.89 0.12
C THR A 182 -8.18 -12.02 -0.86
N ARG A 183 -7.26 -12.30 -1.80
CA ARG A 183 -7.35 -13.44 -2.74
C ARG A 183 -6.90 -14.77 -2.14
N GLY A 184 -6.48 -14.80 -0.87
CA GLY A 184 -6.08 -16.01 -0.16
C GLY A 184 -4.58 -16.29 -0.13
N LEU A 185 -3.72 -15.36 -0.59
CA LEU A 185 -2.27 -15.57 -0.53
C LEU A 185 -1.78 -15.66 0.92
N THR A 186 -0.92 -16.65 1.15
CA THR A 186 -0.26 -16.96 2.41
C THR A 186 1.18 -16.45 2.44
N GLN A 187 1.90 -16.71 3.53
CA GLN A 187 3.30 -16.32 3.67
C GLN A 187 4.20 -16.97 2.60
N THR A 188 4.02 -18.27 2.32
CA THR A 188 4.75 -18.99 1.27
C THR A 188 4.50 -18.37 -0.11
N ASP A 189 3.26 -17.94 -0.38
CA ASP A 189 2.94 -17.25 -1.62
C ASP A 189 3.64 -15.88 -1.71
N PHE A 190 3.79 -15.17 -0.59
CA PHE A 190 4.53 -13.92 -0.54
C PHE A 190 6.06 -14.08 -0.66
N GLU A 191 6.61 -15.23 -0.29
CA GLU A 191 8.01 -15.59 -0.62
C GLU A 191 8.18 -15.73 -2.15
N GLN A 192 7.20 -16.37 -2.82
CA GLN A 192 7.18 -16.48 -4.28
C GLN A 192 6.99 -15.10 -4.94
N VAL A 193 6.14 -14.23 -4.39
CA VAL A 193 6.02 -12.83 -4.84
C VAL A 193 7.36 -12.10 -4.69
N ALA A 194 8.08 -12.29 -3.57
CA ALA A 194 9.41 -11.72 -3.37
C ALA A 194 10.43 -12.24 -4.40
N ALA A 195 10.33 -13.52 -4.78
CA ALA A 195 11.16 -14.10 -5.82
C ALA A 195 10.90 -13.48 -7.20
N PHE A 196 9.63 -13.27 -7.58
CA PHE A 196 9.29 -12.57 -8.83
C PHE A 196 9.75 -11.11 -8.83
N LEU A 197 9.58 -10.41 -7.71
CA LEU A 197 10.08 -9.04 -7.54
C LEU A 197 11.60 -8.96 -7.65
N HIS A 198 12.31 -9.93 -7.05
CA HIS A 198 13.75 -10.02 -7.17
C HIS A 198 14.16 -10.22 -8.63
N GLU A 199 13.57 -11.18 -9.33
CA GLU A 199 13.86 -11.46 -10.73
C GLU A 199 13.58 -10.25 -11.62
N ALA A 200 12.47 -9.55 -11.38
CA ALA A 200 12.15 -8.30 -12.03
C ALA A 200 13.26 -7.27 -11.82
N VAL A 201 13.67 -6.99 -10.58
CA VAL A 201 14.74 -6.02 -10.32
C VAL A 201 16.07 -6.40 -11.00
N GLN A 202 16.45 -7.68 -11.00
CA GLN A 202 17.65 -8.13 -11.71
C GLN A 202 17.56 -7.87 -13.22
N LEU A 203 16.43 -8.22 -13.84
CA LEU A 203 16.19 -7.93 -15.25
C LEU A 203 16.20 -6.42 -15.55
N ALA A 204 15.63 -5.60 -14.66
CA ALA A 204 15.67 -4.15 -14.80
C ALA A 204 17.10 -3.59 -14.76
N LEU A 205 17.97 -4.14 -13.90
CA LEU A 205 19.38 -3.73 -13.84
C LEU A 205 20.11 -4.07 -15.15
N GLU A 206 19.88 -5.25 -15.71
CA GLU A 206 20.46 -5.67 -16.98
C GLU A 206 19.98 -4.79 -18.15
N LEU A 207 18.68 -4.50 -18.23
CA LEU A 207 18.12 -3.62 -19.27
C LEU A 207 18.56 -2.16 -19.08
N GLN A 208 18.76 -1.70 -17.84
CA GLN A 208 19.35 -0.39 -17.57
C GLN A 208 20.78 -0.29 -18.10
N ALA A 209 21.60 -1.35 -17.95
CA ALA A 209 22.95 -1.37 -18.47
C ALA A 209 22.99 -1.22 -20.01
N LYS A 210 21.96 -1.73 -20.72
CA LYS A 210 21.82 -1.61 -22.18
C LYS A 210 21.24 -0.26 -22.63
N SER A 211 20.24 0.26 -21.94
CA SER A 211 19.50 1.48 -22.32
C SER A 211 20.12 2.79 -21.82
N GLY A 212 20.95 2.73 -20.77
CA GLY A 212 21.47 3.91 -20.10
C GLY A 212 20.44 4.59 -19.17
N PRO A 213 20.60 5.90 -18.89
CA PRO A 213 19.86 6.56 -17.83
C PRO A 213 18.42 6.91 -18.21
N LYS A 214 18.13 7.13 -19.50
CA LYS A 214 16.83 7.64 -19.96
C LYS A 214 15.73 6.59 -19.82
N LEU A 215 14.62 6.97 -19.21
CA LEU A 215 13.48 6.07 -19.02
C LEU A 215 12.86 5.64 -20.34
N LYS A 216 12.78 6.53 -21.34
CA LYS A 216 12.22 6.21 -22.66
C LYS A 216 12.98 5.06 -23.33
N ASP A 217 14.31 5.12 -23.30
CA ASP A 217 15.17 4.11 -23.92
C ASP A 217 15.09 2.78 -23.16
N PHE A 218 14.95 2.83 -21.83
CA PHE A 218 14.69 1.65 -21.00
C PHE A 218 13.36 0.96 -21.34
N VAL A 219 12.27 1.73 -21.45
CA VAL A 219 10.93 1.19 -21.75
C VAL A 219 10.90 0.55 -23.14
N ALA A 220 11.60 1.13 -24.12
CA ALA A 220 11.67 0.57 -25.46
C ALA A 220 12.34 -0.82 -25.53
N LEU A 221 13.13 -1.21 -24.52
CA LEU A 221 13.74 -2.54 -24.43
C LEU A 221 12.83 -3.58 -23.76
N LEU A 222 11.72 -3.18 -23.15
CA LEU A 222 10.77 -4.11 -22.54
C LEU A 222 10.05 -4.93 -23.62
N ASP A 223 9.67 -4.25 -24.71
CA ASP A 223 8.99 -4.87 -25.84
C ASP A 223 9.98 -5.76 -26.61
N GLY A 224 9.68 -7.04 -26.69
CA GLY A 224 10.49 -8.02 -27.42
C GLY A 224 11.63 -8.66 -26.62
N GLU A 225 11.82 -8.31 -25.34
CA GLU A 225 12.75 -9.03 -24.44
C GLU A 225 12.11 -10.36 -24.01
N PRO A 226 12.61 -11.53 -24.46
CA PRO A 226 11.97 -12.82 -24.18
C PRO A 226 11.85 -13.13 -22.69
N ARG A 227 12.79 -12.66 -21.86
CA ARG A 227 12.74 -12.84 -20.40
C ARG A 227 11.62 -12.06 -19.74
N VAL A 228 11.22 -10.90 -20.29
CA VAL A 228 10.03 -10.17 -19.82
C VAL A 228 8.77 -10.98 -20.11
N ALA A 229 8.64 -11.56 -21.31
CA ALA A 229 7.49 -12.38 -21.69
C ALA A 229 7.39 -13.69 -20.87
N ASP A 230 8.53 -14.34 -20.61
CA ASP A 230 8.57 -15.54 -19.75
C ASP A 230 8.15 -15.21 -18.31
N LEU A 231 8.72 -14.16 -17.71
CA LEU A 231 8.38 -13.74 -16.36
C LEU A 231 6.89 -13.34 -16.26
N ASN A 232 6.37 -12.62 -17.26
CA ASN A 232 4.94 -12.31 -17.35
C ASN A 232 4.07 -13.57 -17.33
N THR A 233 4.45 -14.59 -18.11
CA THR A 233 3.73 -15.86 -18.20
C THR A 233 3.70 -16.57 -16.85
N ARG A 234 4.83 -16.68 -16.16
CA ARG A 234 4.91 -17.31 -14.83
C ARG A 234 4.14 -16.54 -13.76
N VAL A 235 4.23 -15.21 -13.75
CA VAL A 235 3.47 -14.35 -12.82
C VAL A 235 1.96 -14.53 -13.04
N ARG A 236 1.50 -14.57 -14.30
CA ARG A 236 0.09 -14.79 -14.62
C ARG A 236 -0.38 -16.18 -14.21
N GLN A 237 0.39 -17.22 -14.52
CA GLN A 237 0.07 -18.59 -14.12
C GLN A 237 -0.05 -18.72 -12.61
N PHE A 238 0.88 -18.13 -11.85
CA PHE A 238 0.80 -18.07 -10.39
C PHE A 238 -0.47 -17.34 -9.93
N SER A 239 -0.73 -16.15 -10.47
CA SER A 239 -1.90 -15.33 -10.08
C SER A 239 -3.25 -16.02 -10.37
N MET A 240 -3.33 -16.86 -11.41
CA MET A 240 -4.55 -17.58 -11.79
C MET A 240 -4.92 -18.74 -10.86
N GLN A 241 -4.05 -19.10 -9.90
CA GLN A 241 -4.32 -20.17 -8.93
C GLN A 241 -5.23 -19.73 -7.78
N PHE A 242 -5.50 -18.42 -7.65
CA PHE A 242 -6.20 -17.83 -6.53
C PHE A 242 -7.55 -17.25 -6.94
N ASP A 243 -8.53 -17.31 -6.04
CA ASP A 243 -9.86 -16.75 -6.24
C ASP A 243 -9.85 -15.22 -6.41
N MET A 244 -10.95 -14.66 -6.91
CA MET A 244 -11.14 -13.22 -7.10
C MET A 244 -12.52 -12.81 -6.54
N PRO A 245 -12.56 -12.19 -5.35
CA PRO A 245 -13.80 -11.69 -4.74
C PRO A 245 -14.29 -10.39 -5.38
#